data_AF-A0AAQ1P3Q3-F1
#
_entry.id   AF-A0AAQ1P3Q3-F1
#
_cell.length_a   1.000
_cell.length_b   1.000
_cell.length_c   1.000
_cell.angle_alpha   90.00
_cell.angle_beta   90.00
_cell.angle_gamma   90.00
#
_symmetry.space_group_name_H-M   'P 1'
#
loop_
_entity.id
_entity.type
_entity.pdbx_description
1 polymer ?
#
loop_
_entity_poly.entity_id
_entity_poly.type
_entity_poly.pdbx_seq_one_letter_code
_entity_poly.pdbx_strand_id
1 'polypeptide(L)'
;MNVKLKMHYLTGGEKWFGSKGEVYTLTRKGYPQACPNAARLLGNLKFTLDMENAIMAEVVDKKISFDDAAKAWLKAHPEVLEGWLAGVTTKADGNALEAVKAKL
;
A
#
# COMPACT_ATOMS: atom_id res chain seq x y z
N MET A 1 -6.44 15.96 2.32
CA MET A 1 -6.54 17.42 2.07
C MET A 1 -7.03 17.72 0.66
N ASN A 2 -6.35 17.26 -0.39
CA ASN A 2 -6.71 17.55 -1.79
C ASN A 2 -8.08 16.99 -2.22
N VAL A 3 -8.54 15.93 -1.56
CA VAL A 3 -9.90 15.36 -1.76
C VAL A 3 -11.01 16.19 -1.12
N LYS A 4 -10.70 17.07 -0.16
CA LYS A 4 -11.68 17.85 0.61
C LYS A 4 -11.67 19.35 0.28
N LEU A 5 -10.49 19.87 -0.05
CA LEU A 5 -10.28 21.27 -0.35
C LEU A 5 -10.13 21.43 -1.86
N LYS A 6 -10.86 22.38 -2.45
CA LYS A 6 -10.65 22.79 -3.84
C LYS A 6 -9.33 23.56 -3.95
N MET A 7 -8.25 22.82 -4.12
CA MET A 7 -6.90 23.37 -4.29
C MET A 7 -6.49 23.31 -5.75
N HIS A 8 -5.63 24.25 -6.14
CA HIS A 8 -5.04 24.31 -7.48
C HIS A 8 -3.52 24.28 -7.35
N TYR A 9 -2.88 23.38 -8.10
CA TYR A 9 -1.42 23.36 -8.22
C TYR A 9 -0.97 24.49 -9.15
N LEU A 10 -0.04 25.32 -8.68
CA LEU A 10 0.48 26.43 -9.48
C LEU A 10 1.33 25.91 -10.65
N THR A 11 1.16 26.53 -11.82
CA THR A 11 1.93 26.23 -13.03
C THR A 11 3.36 26.76 -12.96
N GLY A 12 4.30 26.12 -13.68
CA GLY A 12 5.71 26.56 -13.79
C GLY A 12 6.66 25.88 -12.79
N GLY A 13 6.11 25.09 -11.86
CA GLY A 13 6.89 24.29 -10.91
C GLY A 13 7.50 23.02 -11.53
N GLU A 14 7.07 22.61 -12.72
CA GLU A 14 7.45 21.34 -13.35
C GLU A 14 8.96 21.26 -13.62
N LYS A 15 9.60 22.40 -13.89
CA LYS A 15 11.06 22.50 -14.07
C LYS A 15 11.84 22.14 -12.81
N TRP A 16 11.23 22.29 -11.64
CA TRP A 16 11.89 22.14 -10.34
C TRP A 16 11.44 20.87 -9.60
N PHE A 17 10.14 20.57 -9.64
CA PHE A 17 9.54 19.44 -8.91
C PHE A 17 9.27 18.21 -9.80
N GLY A 18 9.38 18.37 -11.12
CA GLY A 18 9.01 17.34 -12.09
C GLY A 18 7.53 17.41 -12.49
N SER A 19 7.20 16.77 -13.61
CA SER A 19 5.84 16.75 -14.18
C SER A 19 4.94 15.66 -13.60
N LYS A 20 5.52 14.67 -12.91
CA LYS A 20 4.81 13.57 -12.24
C LYS A 20 5.58 13.11 -11.01
N GLY A 21 4.84 12.62 -10.02
CA GLY A 21 5.39 11.92 -8.86
C GLY A 21 5.14 10.41 -8.98
N GLU A 22 6.17 9.62 -8.74
CA GLU A 22 6.07 8.16 -8.66
C GLU A 22 6.72 7.70 -7.35
N VAL A 23 6.07 6.76 -6.66
CA VAL A 23 6.55 6.21 -5.40
C VAL A 23 7.02 4.78 -5.65
N TYR A 24 8.26 4.49 -5.26
CA TYR A 24 8.89 3.19 -5.48
C TYR A 24 9.26 2.53 -4.16
N THR A 25 9.02 1.22 -4.06
CA THR A 25 9.52 0.39 -2.97
C THR A 25 10.97 0.04 -3.23
N LEU A 26 11.87 0.45 -2.33
CA LEU A 26 13.30 0.15 -2.42
C LEU A 26 13.70 -0.86 -1.36
N THR A 27 14.68 -1.70 -1.67
CA THR A 27 15.30 -2.62 -0.72
C THR A 27 16.81 -2.43 -0.71
N ARG A 28 17.48 -2.78 0.40
CA ARG A 28 18.94 -2.79 0.44
C ARG A 28 19.49 -3.78 -0.58
N LYS A 29 20.70 -3.52 -1.10
CA LYS A 29 21.40 -4.46 -2.00
C LYS A 29 21.48 -5.85 -1.36
N GLY A 30 21.19 -6.88 -2.15
CA GLY A 30 21.19 -8.28 -1.71
C GLY A 30 19.93 -8.74 -0.96
N TYR A 31 18.96 -7.86 -0.69
CA TYR A 31 17.76 -8.24 0.07
C TYR A 31 16.88 -9.27 -0.65
N PRO A 32 16.61 -9.16 -1.97
CA PRO A 32 15.81 -10.17 -2.66
C PRO A 32 16.42 -11.58 -2.62
N GLN A 33 17.74 -11.69 -2.57
CA GLN A 33 18.45 -12.97 -2.44
C GLN A 33 18.41 -13.50 -1.01
N ALA A 34 18.57 -12.62 -0.02
CA ALA A 34 18.56 -13.00 1.39
C ALA A 34 17.16 -13.31 1.92
N CYS A 35 16.12 -12.67 1.39
CA CYS A 35 14.74 -12.77 1.85
C CYS A 35 13.75 -12.90 0.68
N PRO A 36 13.81 -13.98 -0.11
CA PRO A 36 13.07 -14.09 -1.37
C PRO A 36 11.55 -14.04 -1.20
N ASN A 37 11.00 -14.64 -0.14
CA ASN A 37 9.57 -14.62 0.13
C ASN A 37 9.05 -13.20 0.48
N ALA A 38 9.76 -12.50 1.38
CA ALA A 38 9.42 -11.12 1.73
C ALA A 38 9.64 -10.15 0.55
N ALA A 39 10.70 -10.35 -0.23
CA ALA A 39 10.96 -9.53 -1.41
C ALA A 39 9.89 -9.71 -2.49
N ARG A 40 9.31 -10.91 -2.61
CA ARG A 40 8.15 -11.13 -3.49
C ARG A 40 6.94 -10.32 -3.05
N LEU A 41 6.61 -10.34 -1.75
CA LEU A 41 5.56 -9.47 -1.21
C LEU A 41 5.83 -8.00 -1.56
N LEU A 42 7.04 -7.50 -1.28
CA LEU A 42 7.40 -6.11 -1.58
C LEU A 42 7.33 -5.78 -3.08
N GLY A 43 7.65 -6.73 -3.96
CA GLY A 43 7.54 -6.55 -5.41
C GLY A 43 6.09 -6.56 -5.92
N ASN A 44 5.21 -7.30 -5.24
CA ASN A 44 3.79 -7.38 -5.58
C ASN A 44 2.98 -6.20 -5.05
N LEU A 45 3.45 -5.51 -4.00
CA LEU A 45 2.75 -4.36 -3.41
C LEU A 45 2.59 -3.24 -4.45
N LYS A 46 1.33 -2.95 -4.74
CA LYS A 46 0.89 -1.84 -5.60
C LYS A 46 -0.26 -1.13 -4.92
N PHE A 47 -0.19 0.19 -4.95
CA PHE A 47 -1.17 1.07 -4.35
C PHE A 47 -1.81 1.91 -5.44
N THR A 48 -3.06 2.31 -5.20
CA THR A 48 -3.77 3.28 -6.03
C THR A 48 -4.01 4.53 -5.22
N LEU A 49 -4.14 5.67 -5.90
CA LEU A 49 -4.45 6.94 -5.25
C LEU A 49 -5.78 6.86 -4.47
N ASP A 50 -6.77 6.12 -4.99
CA ASP A 50 -8.06 5.95 -4.34
C ASP A 50 -7.94 5.16 -3.03
N MET A 51 -7.14 4.08 -3.02
CA MET A 51 -6.85 3.30 -1.81
C MET A 51 -6.18 4.17 -0.75
N GLU A 52 -5.11 4.88 -1.11
CA GLU A 52 -4.38 5.74 -0.18
C GLU A 52 -5.26 6.86 0.37
N ASN A 53 -6.05 7.52 -0.49
CA ASN A 53 -6.96 8.59 -0.08
C ASN A 53 -8.08 8.09 0.84
N ALA A 54 -8.66 6.92 0.57
CA ALA A 54 -9.72 6.34 1.40
C ALA A 54 -9.20 6.03 2.82
N ILE A 55 -8.04 5.37 2.93
CA ILE A 55 -7.42 5.06 4.22
C ILE A 55 -7.05 6.34 4.98
N MET A 56 -6.43 7.32 4.30
CA MET A 56 -6.08 8.60 4.93
C MET A 56 -7.31 9.39 5.40
N ALA A 57 -8.41 9.34 4.64
CA ALA A 57 -9.65 10.01 5.01
C ALA A 57 -10.23 9.43 6.31
N GLU A 58 -10.26 8.10 6.45
CA GLU A 58 -10.71 7.42 7.67
C GLU A 58 -9.92 7.88 8.91
N VAL A 59 -8.60 7.95 8.81
CA VAL A 59 -7.73 8.40 9.91
C VAL A 59 -7.99 9.88 10.25
N VAL A 60 -8.04 10.75 9.24
CA VAL A 60 -8.20 12.19 9.47
C VAL A 60 -9.59 12.52 10.02
N ASP A 61 -10.62 11.83 9.54
CA ASP A 61 -12.01 12.17 9.81
C ASP A 61 -12.56 11.46 11.04
N LYS A 62 -12.29 10.16 11.17
CA LYS A 62 -12.79 9.34 12.28
C LYS A 62 -11.80 9.24 13.43
N LYS A 63 -10.60 9.83 13.29
CA LYS A 63 -9.54 9.85 14.32
C LYS A 63 -9.14 8.45 14.82
N ILE A 64 -9.29 7.44 13.97
CA ILE A 64 -8.84 6.07 14.25
C ILE A 64 -7.35 5.91 13.93
N SER A 65 -6.72 4.85 14.43
CA SER A 65 -5.33 4.56 14.14
C SER A 65 -5.13 4.17 12.66
N PHE A 66 -3.92 4.39 12.14
CA PHE A 66 -3.56 3.97 10.78
C PHE A 66 -3.74 2.46 10.57
N ASP A 67 -3.38 1.66 11.59
CA ASP A 67 -3.52 0.20 11.56
C ASP A 67 -4.98 -0.22 11.46
N ASP A 68 -5.87 0.42 12.22
CA ASP A 68 -7.30 0.10 12.19
C ASP A 68 -7.94 0.53 10.87
N ALA A 69 -7.57 1.70 10.35
CA ALA A 69 -8.03 2.17 9.04
C ALA A 69 -7.60 1.24 7.90
N ALA A 70 -6.32 0.83 7.88
CA ALA A 70 -5.80 -0.08 6.87
C ALA A 70 -6.46 -1.46 6.97
N LYS A 71 -6.64 -2.01 8.19
CA LYS A 71 -7.36 -3.28 8.38
C LYS A 71 -8.81 -3.20 7.94
N ALA A 72 -9.51 -2.13 8.30
CA ALA A 72 -10.90 -1.91 7.88
C ALA A 72 -11.01 -1.81 6.35
N TRP A 73 -10.08 -1.12 5.71
CA TRP A 73 -10.02 -1.03 4.25
C TRP A 73 -9.73 -2.39 3.61
N LEU A 74 -8.77 -3.16 4.11
CA LEU A 74 -8.47 -4.51 3.62
C LEU A 74 -9.63 -5.50 3.80
N LYS A 75 -10.44 -5.34 4.85
CA LYS A 75 -11.68 -6.11 5.03
C LYS A 75 -12.72 -5.80 3.96
N ALA A 76 -12.83 -4.52 3.58
CA ALA A 76 -13.75 -4.06 2.56
C ALA A 76 -13.27 -4.39 1.14
N HIS A 77 -11.96 -4.54 0.96
CA HIS A 77 -11.29 -4.77 -0.33
C HIS A 77 -10.36 -6.00 -0.28
N PRO A 78 -10.85 -7.21 0.05
CA PRO A 78 -10.01 -8.39 0.22
C PRO A 78 -9.36 -8.88 -1.08
N GLU A 79 -9.87 -8.47 -2.24
CA GLU A 79 -9.38 -8.84 -3.58
C GLU A 79 -7.94 -8.37 -3.83
N VAL A 80 -7.51 -7.26 -3.23
CA VAL A 80 -6.15 -6.73 -3.40
C VAL A 80 -5.09 -7.69 -2.86
N LEU A 81 -5.46 -8.51 -1.88
CA LEU A 81 -4.58 -9.48 -1.23
C LEU A 81 -4.18 -10.59 -2.21
N GLU A 82 -5.00 -10.90 -3.20
CA GLU A 82 -4.69 -11.93 -4.19
C GLU A 82 -3.47 -11.51 -5.02
N GLY A 83 -3.41 -10.24 -5.44
CA GLY A 83 -2.26 -9.68 -6.13
C GLY A 83 -1.03 -9.56 -5.22
N TRP A 84 -1.21 -8.97 -4.03
CA TRP A 84 -0.08 -8.75 -3.10
C TRP A 84 0.55 -10.05 -2.60
N LEU A 85 -0.26 -11.09 -2.35
CA LEU A 85 0.18 -12.36 -1.80
C LEU A 85 0.44 -13.44 -2.87
N ALA A 86 0.40 -13.09 -4.16
CA ALA A 86 0.69 -14.01 -5.24
C ALA A 86 2.09 -14.64 -5.09
N GLY A 87 2.12 -15.96 -4.83
CA GLY A 87 3.34 -16.72 -4.60
C GLY A 87 4.07 -16.43 -3.28
N VAL A 88 3.42 -15.72 -2.36
CA VAL A 88 3.94 -15.43 -1.00
C VAL A 88 3.46 -16.53 -0.05
N THR A 89 4.35 -16.99 0.84
CA THR A 89 4.04 -17.97 1.89
C THR A 89 4.09 -17.35 3.28
N THR A 90 3.52 -18.03 4.27
CA THR A 90 3.75 -17.69 5.68
C THR A 90 5.18 -18.06 6.10
N LYS A 91 5.60 -17.65 7.29
CA LYS A 91 6.92 -18.04 7.84
C LYS A 91 7.08 -19.54 8.05
N ALA A 92 5.97 -20.28 8.15
CA ALA A 92 5.95 -21.73 8.27
C ALA A 92 5.61 -22.41 6.92
N ASP A 93 5.87 -21.70 5.81
CA ASP A 93 5.65 -22.16 4.43
C ASP A 93 4.20 -22.53 4.08
N GLY A 94 3.23 -21.96 4.81
CA GLY A 94 1.80 -22.15 4.55
C GLY A 94 1.22 -21.12 3.57
N ASN A 95 -0.08 -21.27 3.26
CA ASN A 95 -0.83 -20.36 2.39
C ASN A 95 -0.97 -18.97 3.05
N ALA A 96 -0.33 -17.95 2.46
CA ALA A 96 -0.36 -16.59 3.00
C ALA A 96 -1.75 -15.94 2.91
N LEU A 97 -2.48 -16.18 1.82
CA LEU A 97 -3.80 -15.57 1.60
C LEU A 97 -4.81 -16.05 2.65
N GLU A 98 -4.85 -17.36 2.89
CA GLU A 98 -5.71 -17.95 3.93
C GLU A 98 -5.32 -17.44 5.33
N ALA A 99 -4.02 -17.41 5.62
CA ALA A 99 -3.53 -16.93 6.91
C ALA A 99 -3.89 -15.47 7.18
N VAL A 100 -3.81 -14.60 6.17
CA VAL A 100 -4.19 -13.18 6.28
C VAL A 100 -5.70 -13.04 6.39
N LYS A 101 -6.48 -13.73 5.54
CA LYS A 101 -7.96 -13.68 5.61
C LYS A 101 -8.51 -14.15 6.96
N ALA A 102 -7.86 -15.11 7.61
CA ALA A 102 -8.24 -15.56 8.95
C ALA A 102 -7.97 -14.54 10.08
N LYS A 103 -7.23 -13.46 9.80
CA LYS A 103 -6.83 -12.42 10.77
C LYS A 103 -7.41 -11.04 10.46
N LEU A 104 -8.05 -10.88 9.30
CA LEU A 104 -8.79 -9.68 8.94
C LEU A 104 -10.15 -9.75 9.63
#